data_AF-A0A8J8Q8B3-F1
#
_entry.id   AF-A0A8J8Q8B3-F1
#
_cell.length_a   1.000
_cell.length_b   1.000
_cell.length_c   1.000
_cell.angle_alpha   90.00
_cell.angle_beta   90.00
_cell.angle_gamma   90.00
#
_symmetry.space_group_name_H-M   'P 1'
#
loop_
_entity.id
_entity.type
_entity.pdbx_description
1 polymer ?
#
loop_
_entity_poly.entity_id
_entity_poly.type
_entity_poly.pdbx_seq_one_letter_code
_entity_poly.pdbx_strand_id
1 'polypeptide(L)'
;MRLRNRDGTPIDPVPFFVVVCIAFLVSYAWVPIYLGGLGVSIAAALVVASVTFFLATVAAYHQLVWTSDPDRLERIPVERRLQRLFYAVLIGVALLGLLVILASIL
;
A
#
# COMPACT_ATOMS: atom_id res chain seq x y z
N MET A 1 -6.09 7.76 23.82
CA MET A 1 -6.59 8.44 22.60
C MET A 1 -7.16 7.38 21.68
N ARG A 2 -8.46 7.38 21.40
CA ARG A 2 -9.05 6.47 20.41
C ARG A 2 -9.00 7.17 19.05
N LEU A 3 -8.38 6.55 18.05
CA LEU A 3 -8.43 7.09 16.69
C LEU A 3 -9.89 7.09 16.23
N ARG A 4 -10.35 8.18 15.63
CA ARG A 4 -11.74 8.33 15.17
C ARG A 4 -11.74 8.49 13.66
N ASN A 5 -12.70 7.84 12.99
CA ASN A 5 -12.94 8.07 11.57
C ASN A 5 -13.49 9.49 11.33
N ARG A 6 -13.59 9.90 10.06
CA ARG A 6 -14.36 11.04 9.55
C ARG A 6 -15.75 11.15 10.19
N ASP A 7 -16.41 10.02 10.39
CA ASP A 7 -17.77 9.96 10.95
C ASP A 7 -17.79 9.94 12.50
N GLY A 8 -16.63 10.10 13.15
CA GLY A 8 -16.50 10.14 14.60
C GLY A 8 -16.53 8.78 15.30
N THR A 9 -16.59 7.68 14.55
CA THR A 9 -16.58 6.31 15.08
C THR A 9 -15.17 5.91 15.56
N PRO A 10 -15.05 5.27 16.74
CA PRO A 10 -13.76 4.81 17.23
C PRO A 10 -13.25 3.64 16.38
N ILE A 11 -12.00 3.73 15.92
CA ILE A 11 -11.30 2.73 15.10
C ILE A 11 -10.15 2.11 15.89
N ASP A 12 -9.92 0.81 15.69
CA ASP A 12 -8.70 0.12 16.13
C ASP A 12 -7.53 0.48 15.21
N PRO A 13 -6.46 1.13 15.71
CA PRO A 13 -5.31 1.51 14.90
C PRO A 13 -4.33 0.36 14.62
N VAL A 14 -4.44 -0.78 15.31
CA VAL A 14 -3.49 -1.89 15.19
C VAL A 14 -3.38 -2.42 13.75
N PRO A 15 -4.48 -2.68 13.01
CA PRO A 15 -4.40 -3.16 11.63
C PRO A 15 -3.67 -2.19 10.71
N PHE A 16 -3.90 -0.88 10.87
CA PHE A 16 -3.19 0.15 10.11
C PHE A 16 -1.68 0.09 10.39
N PHE A 17 -1.29 0.04 11.67
CA PHE A 17 0.11 -0.02 12.05
C PHE A 17 0.82 -1.26 11.50
N VAL A 18 0.18 -2.43 11.60
CA VAL A 18 0.71 -3.70 11.07
C VAL A 18 0.94 -3.60 9.55
N VAL A 19 -0.05 -3.08 8.81
CA VAL A 19 0.06 -2.94 7.35
C VAL A 19 1.18 -1.96 6.96
N VAL A 20 1.32 -0.84 7.67
CA VAL A 20 2.40 0.14 7.41
C VAL A 20 3.78 -0.48 7.68
N CYS A 21 3.95 -1.21 8.78
CA CYS A 21 5.20 -1.89 9.09
C CYS A 21 5.57 -2.95 8.04
N ILE A 22 4.60 -3.74 7.59
CA ILE A 22 4.82 -4.73 6.51
C ILE A 22 5.17 -4.01 5.20
N ALA A 23 4.44 -2.95 4.84
CA ALA A 23 4.73 -2.18 3.63
C ALA A 23 6.13 -1.57 3.65
N PHE A 24 6.59 -1.07 4.80
CA PHE A 24 7.96 -0.58 4.98
C PHE A 24 8.98 -1.70 4.74
N LEU A 25 8.82 -2.82 5.46
CA LEU A 25 9.74 -3.96 5.35
C LEU A 25 9.81 -4.50 3.92
N VAL A 26 8.68 -4.73 3.27
CA VAL A 26 8.63 -5.27 1.91
C VAL A 26 9.25 -4.28 0.93
N SER A 27 8.90 -2.99 1.01
CA SER A 27 9.43 -1.98 0.09
C SER A 27 10.95 -1.88 0.19
N TYR A 28 11.51 -1.80 1.39
CA TYR A 28 12.95 -1.66 1.58
C TYR A 28 13.74 -2.96 1.43
N ALA A 29 13.13 -4.13 1.67
CA ALA A 29 13.77 -5.42 1.45
C ALA A 29 13.83 -5.79 -0.04
N TRP A 30 12.78 -5.50 -0.82
CA TRP A 30 12.69 -5.99 -2.21
C TRP A 30 13.08 -4.93 -3.25
N VAL A 31 12.58 -3.70 -3.14
CA VAL A 31 12.75 -2.69 -4.19
C VAL A 31 14.22 -2.35 -4.46
N PRO A 32 15.07 -2.10 -3.44
CA PRO A 32 16.49 -1.80 -3.68
C PRO A 32 17.26 -2.96 -4.31
N ILE A 33 16.94 -4.20 -3.93
CA ILE A 33 17.59 -5.40 -4.46
C ILE A 33 17.27 -5.58 -5.94
N TYR A 34 15.99 -5.45 -6.31
CA TYR A 34 15.56 -5.60 -7.71
C TYR A 34 16.11 -4.49 -8.59
N LEU A 35 16.02 -3.23 -8.15
CA LEU A 35 16.52 -2.09 -8.91
C LEU A 35 18.05 -2.10 -9.00
N GLY A 36 18.74 -2.52 -7.94
CA GLY A 36 20.18 -2.74 -7.96
C GLY A 36 20.59 -3.81 -8.99
N GLY A 37 19.81 -4.89 -9.12
CA GLY A 37 19.99 -5.90 -10.17
C GLY A 37 19.80 -5.37 -11.60
N LEU A 38 19.08 -4.25 -11.76
CA LEU A 38 18.87 -3.57 -13.04
C LEU A 38 19.90 -2.45 -13.31
N GLY A 39 20.90 -2.28 -12.42
CA GLY A 39 21.93 -1.23 -12.56
C GLY A 39 21.48 0.16 -12.11
N VAL A 40 20.31 0.28 -11.47
CA VAL A 40 19.83 1.54 -10.92
C VAL A 40 20.68 1.94 -9.71
N SER A 41 21.06 3.21 -9.61
CA SER A 41 21.81 3.72 -8.46
C SER A 41 21.08 3.47 -7.14
N ILE A 42 21.83 3.25 -6.07
CA ILE A 42 21.26 2.99 -4.73
C ILE A 42 20.34 4.14 -4.28
N ALA A 43 20.70 5.38 -4.61
CA ALA A 43 19.93 6.57 -4.24
C ALA A 43 18.57 6.57 -4.95
N ALA A 44 18.54 6.33 -6.26
CA ALA A 44 17.28 6.23 -7.01
C ALA A 44 16.43 5.06 -6.51
N ALA A 45 17.05 3.92 -6.21
CA ALA A 45 16.34 2.75 -5.70
C ALA A 45 15.67 3.01 -4.33
N LEU A 46 16.34 3.75 -3.43
CA LEU A 46 15.77 4.18 -2.15
C LEU A 46 14.63 5.18 -2.31
N VAL A 47 14.71 6.09 -3.29
CA VAL A 47 13.61 7.02 -3.61
C VAL A 47 12.38 6.22 -4.07
N VAL A 48 12.56 5.26 -4.97
CA VAL A 48 11.44 4.41 -5.42
C VAL A 48 10.85 3.60 -4.27
N ALA A 49 11.70 3.00 -3.41
CA ALA A 49 11.23 2.27 -2.23
C ALA A 49 10.41 3.17 -1.29
N SER A 50 10.86 4.41 -1.09
CA SER A 50 10.17 5.41 -0.25
C SER A 50 8.82 5.82 -0.84
N VAL A 51 8.76 6.08 -2.15
CA VAL A 51 7.51 6.41 -2.85
C VAL A 51 6.53 5.23 -2.76
N THR A 52 7.01 4.02 -2.97
CA THR A 52 6.20 2.79 -2.89
C THR A 52 5.61 2.61 -1.48
N PHE A 53 6.44 2.77 -0.45
CA PHE A 53 6.02 2.74 0.94
C PHE A 53 5.00 3.83 1.28
N PHE A 54 5.23 5.07 0.81
CA PHE A 54 4.34 6.19 1.06
C PHE A 54 2.95 5.96 0.44
N LEU A 55 2.89 5.51 -0.81
CA LEU A 55 1.63 5.18 -1.48
C LEU A 55 0.87 4.07 -0.75
N ALA A 56 1.57 3.01 -0.32
CA ALA A 56 0.98 1.93 0.46
C ALA A 56 0.43 2.44 1.81
N THR A 57 1.15 3.33 2.49
CA THR A 57 0.72 3.94 3.75
C THR A 57 -0.51 4.81 3.58
N VAL A 58 -0.56 5.66 2.54
CA VAL A 58 -1.74 6.49 2.22
C VAL A 58 -2.93 5.61 1.88
N ALA A 59 -2.74 4.54 1.10
CA ALA A 59 -3.80 3.60 0.78
C ALA A 59 -4.33 2.89 2.04
N ALA A 60 -3.44 2.42 2.91
CA ALA A 60 -3.79 1.80 4.18
C ALA A 60 -4.53 2.77 5.10
N TYR A 61 -4.09 4.03 5.19
CA TYR A 61 -4.77 5.07 5.96
C TYR A 61 -6.18 5.32 5.40
N HIS A 62 -6.30 5.46 4.09
CA HIS A 62 -7.58 5.68 3.45
C HIS A 62 -8.53 4.51 3.73
N GLN A 63 -8.08 3.26 3.57
CA GLN A 63 -8.93 2.09 3.74
C GLN A 63 -9.27 1.78 5.20
N LEU A 64 -8.27 1.78 6.08
CA LEU A 64 -8.39 1.28 7.46
C LEU A 64 -8.75 2.36 8.47
N VAL A 65 -8.44 3.63 8.18
CA VAL A 65 -8.72 4.76 9.09
C VAL A 65 -9.82 5.66 8.55
N TRP A 66 -9.79 6.02 7.27
CA TRP A 66 -10.70 7.02 6.70
C TRP A 66 -12.01 6.46 6.14
N THR A 67 -12.01 5.22 5.66
CA THR A 67 -13.21 4.58 5.07
C THR A 67 -13.75 3.42 5.90
N SER A 68 -13.15 3.14 7.07
CA SER A 68 -13.60 2.10 7.99
C SER A 68 -14.88 2.53 8.70
N ASP A 69 -16.00 2.19 8.10
CA ASP A 69 -17.31 2.28 8.74
C ASP A 69 -17.66 0.90 9.33
N PRO A 70 -17.55 0.72 10.67
CA PRO A 70 -17.79 -0.57 11.31
C PRO A 70 -19.23 -1.09 11.11
N ASP A 71 -20.22 -0.21 10.94
CA ASP A 71 -21.62 -0.59 10.70
C ASP A 71 -21.86 -1.02 9.23
N ARG A 72 -21.00 -0.57 8.30
CA ARG A 72 -21.07 -0.95 6.89
C ARG A 72 -20.38 -2.29 6.61
N LEU A 73 -19.43 -2.67 7.45
CA LEU A 73 -18.71 -3.94 7.43
C LEU A 73 -19.64 -5.16 7.55
N GLU A 74 -20.73 -5.04 8.32
CA GLU A 74 -21.76 -6.08 8.43
C GLU A 74 -22.60 -6.26 7.15
N ARG A 75 -22.61 -5.28 6.23
CA ARG A 75 -23.46 -5.30 5.02
C ARG A 75 -22.73 -5.48 3.70
N ILE A 76 -21.40 -5.51 3.67
CA ILE A 76 -20.67 -5.66 2.40
C ILE A 76 -20.51 -7.16 2.08
N PRO A 77 -21.13 -7.66 0.99
CA PRO A 77 -20.94 -9.04 0.56
C PRO A 77 -19.46 -9.31 0.26
N VAL A 78 -18.97 -10.47 0.69
CA VAL A 78 -17.57 -10.88 0.65
C VAL A 78 -16.97 -10.76 -0.77
N GLU A 79 -17.77 -11.04 -1.81
CA GLU A 79 -17.38 -10.88 -3.21
C GLU A 79 -16.89 -9.47 -3.57
N ARG A 80 -17.53 -8.41 -3.07
CA ARG A 80 -17.16 -7.02 -3.38
C ARG A 80 -15.82 -6.64 -2.75
N ARG A 81 -15.49 -7.21 -1.59
CA ARG A 81 -14.19 -7.02 -0.92
C ARG A 81 -13.07 -7.71 -1.69
N LEU A 82 -13.30 -8.94 -2.12
CA LEU A 82 -12.34 -9.71 -2.88
C LEU A 82 -12.03 -9.05 -4.23
N GLN A 83 -13.06 -8.58 -4.95
CA GLN A 83 -12.88 -7.84 -6.20
C GLN A 83 -12.04 -6.58 -6.02
N ARG A 84 -12.32 -5.78 -4.99
CA ARG A 84 -11.53 -4.57 -4.71
C ARG A 84 -10.07 -4.89 -4.40
N LEU A 85 -9.82 -5.94 -3.64
CA LEU A 85 -8.45 -6.41 -3.35
C LEU A 85 -7.76 -6.88 -4.63
N PHE A 86 -8.46 -7.65 -5.46
CA PHE A 86 -7.95 -8.16 -6.73
C PHE A 86 -7.59 -7.03 -7.69
N TYR A 87 -8.46 -6.02 -7.84
CA TYR A 87 -8.17 -4.84 -8.64
C TYR A 87 -7.02 -4.01 -8.06
N ALA A 88 -6.94 -3.85 -6.75
CA ALA A 88 -5.84 -3.14 -6.12
C ALA A 88 -4.49 -3.84 -6.34
N VAL A 89 -4.44 -5.17 -6.20
CA VAL A 89 -3.25 -5.98 -6.50
C VAL A 89 -2.91 -5.88 -7.98
N LEU A 90 -3.88 -6.00 -8.88
CA LEU A 90 -3.67 -5.94 -10.32
C LEU A 90 -3.13 -4.57 -10.76
N ILE A 91 -3.66 -3.48 -10.20
CA ILE A 91 -3.16 -2.12 -10.42
C ILE A 91 -1.74 -1.97 -9.86
N GLY A 92 -1.48 -2.50 -8.66
CA GLY A 92 -0.15 -2.48 -8.05
C GLY A 92 0.90 -3.21 -8.90
N VAL A 93 0.56 -4.42 -9.38
CA VAL A 93 1.40 -5.20 -10.29
C VAL A 93 1.62 -4.47 -11.62
N ALA A 94 0.57 -3.88 -12.19
CA ALA A 94 0.68 -3.12 -13.44
C ALA A 94 1.57 -1.88 -13.28
N LEU A 95 1.46 -1.15 -12.17
CA LEU A 95 2.32 0.00 -11.86
C LEU A 95 3.78 -0.40 -11.65
N LEU A 96 4.03 -1.50 -10.93
CA LEU A 96 5.38 -2.05 -10.78
C LEU A 96 5.96 -2.48 -12.12
N GLY A 97 5.18 -3.17 -12.96
CA GLY A 97 5.58 -3.55 -14.32
C GLY A 97 5.89 -2.33 -15.19
N LEU A 98 5.04 -1.30 -15.13
CA LEU A 98 5.26 -0.05 -15.86
C LEU A 98 6.54 0.66 -15.39
N LEU A 99 6.78 0.69 -14.08
CA LEU A 99 8.01 1.26 -13.51
C LEU A 99 9.25 0.52 -13.99
N VAL A 100 9.21 -0.82 -14.01
CA VAL A 100 10.31 -1.66 -14.53
C VAL A 100 10.58 -1.34 -16.00
N ILE A 101 9.53 -1.25 -16.82
CA ILE A 101 9.65 -0.93 -18.25
C ILE A 101 10.26 0.47 -18.43
N LEU A 102 9.75 1.46 -17.70
CA LEU A 102 10.25 2.83 -17.79
C LEU A 102 11.73 2.93 -17.37
N ALA A 103 12.12 2.23 -16.30
CA ALA A 103 13.50 2.16 -15.83
C ALA A 103 14.43 1.38 -16.78
N SER A 104 13.88 0.55 -17.68
CA SER A 104 14.66 -0.23 -18.65
C SER A 104 14.91 0.54 -19.96
N ILE A 105 14.15 1.61 -20.20
CA ILE A 105 14.22 2.42 -21.43
C ILE A 105 15.03 3.70 -21.21
N LEU A 106 15.16 4.15 -19.96
CA LEU A 106 15.94 5.32 -19.55
C LEU A 106 17.40 4.98 -19.29
#